data_AF-A0A7S4KKV0-F1
#
_entry.id   AF-A0A7S4KKV0-F1
#
_cell.length_a   1.000
_cell.length_b   1.000
_cell.length_c   1.000
_cell.angle_alpha   90.00
_cell.angle_beta   90.00
_cell.angle_gamma   90.00
#
_symmetry.space_group_name_H-M   'P 1'
#
loop_
_entity.id
_entity.type
_entity.pdbx_description
1 polymer ?
#
loop_
_entity_poly.entity_id
_entity_poly.type
_entity_poly.pdbx_seq_one_letter_code
_entity_poly.pdbx_strand_id
1 'polypeptide(L)'
;ELPKWRAYFDSNDTHDEPAPGEWAGKLNLFQVLCVLRSVRPDKVVQGMQKFIAANLGQRFIEPPPQDLEVCFRDASNIMPLVFVLSAGADPYEGLMKLAEKMKFAKKVQAISLGQGQGPLAERMMAG
;
A
#
# COMPACT_ATOMS: atom_id res chain seq x y z
N GLU A 1 26.98 -15.55 -25.22
CA GLU A 1 25.61 -15.12 -24.87
C GLU A 1 24.90 -16.01 -23.84
N LEU A 2 24.63 -17.29 -24.08
CA LEU A 2 23.88 -18.14 -23.13
C LEU A 2 24.45 -18.19 -21.68
N PRO A 3 25.78 -18.24 -21.45
CA PRO A 3 26.32 -18.23 -20.08
C PRO A 3 26.00 -16.95 -19.31
N LYS A 4 25.90 -15.80 -19.98
CA LYS A 4 25.56 -14.51 -19.35
C LYS A 4 24.09 -14.47 -18.95
N TRP A 5 23.21 -14.96 -19.83
CA TRP A 5 21.79 -15.10 -19.52
C TRP A 5 21.53 -16.09 -18.40
N ARG A 6 22.29 -17.18 -18.35
CA ARG A 6 22.25 -18.13 -17.24
C ARG A 6 22.68 -17.50 -15.92
N ALA A 7 23.80 -16.77 -15.90
CA ALA A 7 24.24 -16.06 -14.70
C ALA A 7 23.19 -15.05 -14.20
N TYR A 8 22.58 -14.28 -15.12
CA TYR A 8 21.50 -13.35 -14.81
C TYR A 8 20.24 -14.06 -14.27
N PHE A 9 19.87 -15.19 -14.86
CA PHE A 9 18.77 -16.03 -14.38
C PHE A 9 19.07 -16.64 -13.01
N ASP A 10 20.30 -17.07 -12.73
CA ASP A 10 20.70 -17.73 -11.49
C ASP A 10 20.92 -16.73 -10.33
N SER A 11 21.05 -15.43 -10.60
CA SER A 11 21.29 -14.39 -9.59
C SER A 11 20.08 -14.14 -8.67
N ASN A 12 20.28 -13.94 -7.37
CA ASN A 12 19.18 -13.51 -6.50
C ASN A 12 18.79 -12.04 -6.68
N ASP A 13 19.69 -11.23 -7.24
CA ASP A 13 19.55 -9.79 -7.32
C ASP A 13 19.45 -9.31 -8.77
N THR A 14 18.94 -10.17 -9.66
CA THR A 14 18.74 -9.92 -11.10
C THR A 14 18.04 -8.59 -11.42
N HIS A 15 17.15 -8.12 -10.55
CA HIS A 15 16.44 -6.84 -10.69
C HIS A 15 17.34 -5.60 -10.53
N ASP A 16 18.52 -5.78 -9.93
CA ASP A 16 19.55 -4.74 -9.78
C ASP A 16 20.69 -4.82 -10.80
N GLU A 17 20.77 -5.92 -11.53
CA GLU A 17 21.79 -6.15 -12.53
C GLU A 17 21.41 -5.56 -13.91
N PRO A 18 22.39 -5.11 -14.71
CA PRO A 18 22.13 -4.73 -16.09
C PRO A 18 21.73 -5.96 -16.93
N ALA A 19 20.95 -5.71 -17.99
CA ALA A 19 20.58 -6.76 -18.93
C ALA A 19 21.84 -7.45 -19.53
N PRO A 20 21.84 -8.77 -19.76
CA PRO A 20 23.03 -9.50 -20.19
C PRO A 20 23.58 -9.06 -21.55
N GLY A 21 24.91 -9.05 -21.65
CA GLY A 21 25.61 -8.91 -22.93
C GLY A 21 25.43 -7.53 -23.56
N GLU A 22 25.09 -7.49 -24.85
CA GLU A 22 24.97 -6.24 -25.59
C GLU A 22 23.76 -5.39 -25.18
N TRP A 23 22.81 -5.96 -24.45
CA TRP A 23 21.61 -5.27 -24.00
C TRP A 23 21.89 -4.33 -22.81
N ALA A 24 23.03 -4.53 -22.13
CA ALA A 24 23.50 -3.64 -21.08
C ALA A 24 23.61 -2.21 -21.61
N GLY A 25 22.85 -1.28 -21.01
CA GLY A 25 22.82 0.13 -21.39
C GLY A 25 22.07 0.46 -22.69
N LYS A 26 21.58 -0.53 -23.46
CA LYS A 26 20.72 -0.30 -24.64
C LYS A 26 19.23 -0.25 -24.31
N LEU A 27 18.84 -0.84 -23.18
CA LEU A 27 17.46 -0.92 -22.74
C LEU A 27 17.13 0.20 -21.75
N ASN A 28 15.98 0.83 -21.93
CA ASN A 28 15.42 1.69 -20.89
C ASN A 28 14.85 0.85 -19.73
N LEU A 29 14.53 1.50 -18.60
CA LEU A 29 14.07 0.79 -17.40
C LEU A 29 12.79 -0.05 -17.64
N PHE A 30 11.87 0.42 -18.49
CA PHE A 30 10.66 -0.34 -18.82
C PHE A 30 10.97 -1.58 -19.65
N GLN A 31 11.88 -1.46 -20.63
CA GLN A 31 12.34 -2.59 -21.44
C GLN A 31 13.11 -3.61 -20.60
N VAL A 32 13.95 -3.16 -19.65
CA VAL A 32 14.60 -4.03 -18.66
C VAL A 32 13.55 -4.80 -17.85
N LEU A 33 12.46 -4.15 -17.43
CA LEU A 33 11.37 -4.81 -16.71
C LEU A 33 10.65 -5.86 -17.58
N CYS A 34 10.46 -5.60 -18.87
CA CYS A 34 9.93 -6.60 -19.81
C CYS A 34 10.84 -7.84 -19.90
N VAL A 35 12.16 -7.64 -19.98
CA VAL A 35 13.14 -8.73 -19.99
C VAL A 35 13.10 -9.50 -18.66
N LEU A 36 13.10 -8.79 -17.53
CA LEU A 36 13.01 -9.38 -16.20
C LEU A 36 11.75 -10.23 -16.04
N ARG A 37 10.60 -9.74 -16.53
CA ARG A 37 9.34 -10.50 -16.52
C ARG A 37 9.43 -11.81 -17.31
N SER A 38 10.14 -11.82 -18.43
CA SER A 38 10.30 -13.02 -19.26
C SER A 38 11.28 -14.04 -18.68
N VAL A 39 12.28 -13.60 -17.91
CA VAL A 39 13.39 -14.46 -17.44
C VAL A 39 13.26 -14.80 -15.95
N ARG A 40 12.91 -13.84 -15.09
CA ARG A 40 12.77 -13.98 -13.63
C ARG A 40 11.49 -13.32 -13.12
N PRO A 41 10.31 -13.93 -13.39
CA PRO A 41 9.02 -13.35 -13.01
C PRO A 41 8.87 -13.12 -11.49
N ASP A 42 9.57 -13.91 -10.67
CA ASP A 42 9.61 -13.77 -9.22
C ASP A 42 10.30 -12.48 -8.74
N LYS A 43 11.14 -11.86 -9.57
CA LYS A 43 11.86 -10.60 -9.27
C LYS A 43 11.17 -9.35 -9.83
N VAL A 44 10.03 -9.51 -10.50
CA VAL A 44 9.33 -8.40 -11.16
C VAL A 44 8.82 -7.37 -10.15
N VAL A 45 8.41 -7.78 -8.95
CA VAL A 45 7.93 -6.84 -7.92
C VAL A 45 9.03 -5.85 -7.53
N GLN A 46 10.24 -6.35 -7.28
CA GLN A 46 11.39 -5.52 -6.93
C GLN A 46 11.82 -4.65 -8.13
N GLY A 47 11.86 -5.22 -9.34
CA GLY A 47 12.14 -4.45 -10.56
C GLY A 47 11.12 -3.33 -10.82
N MET A 48 9.84 -3.59 -10.53
CA MET A 48 8.77 -2.61 -10.62
C MET A 48 8.93 -1.51 -9.57
N GLN A 49 9.27 -1.87 -8.33
CA GLN A 49 9.55 -0.88 -7.28
C GLN A 49 10.69 0.06 -7.70
N LYS A 50 11.78 -0.47 -8.26
CA LYS A 50 12.88 0.33 -8.80
C LYS A 50 12.44 1.24 -9.95
N PHE A 51 11.62 0.73 -10.86
CA PHE A 51 11.04 1.53 -11.95
C PHE A 51 10.20 2.69 -11.40
N ILE A 52 9.30 2.43 -10.45
CA ILE A 52 8.46 3.46 -9.81
C ILE A 52 9.33 4.47 -9.07
N ALA A 53 10.29 4.01 -8.27
CA ALA A 53 11.18 4.90 -7.52
C ALA A 53 12.00 5.82 -8.44
N ALA A 54 12.48 5.31 -9.57
CA ALA A 54 13.26 6.11 -10.53
C ALA A 54 12.42 7.15 -11.29
N ASN A 55 11.13 6.88 -11.53
CA ASN A 55 10.27 7.76 -12.35
C ASN A 55 9.36 8.68 -11.52
N LEU A 56 8.82 8.19 -10.40
CA LEU A 56 7.87 8.93 -9.56
C LEU A 56 8.50 9.33 -8.21
N GLY A 57 9.55 8.64 -7.78
CA GLY A 57 10.24 8.87 -6.51
C GLY A 57 9.96 7.80 -5.45
N GLN A 58 10.87 7.70 -4.49
CA GLN A 58 10.87 6.66 -3.45
C GLN A 58 9.57 6.60 -2.63
N ARG A 59 8.95 7.75 -2.35
CA ARG A 59 7.68 7.86 -1.60
C ARG A 59 6.51 7.06 -2.19
N PHE A 60 6.58 6.69 -3.47
CA PHE A 60 5.51 5.94 -4.15
C PHE A 60 5.64 4.42 -4.00
N ILE A 61 6.71 3.93 -3.39
CA ILE A 61 6.88 2.52 -3.03
C ILE A 61 6.96 2.31 -1.51
N GLU A 62 6.92 3.40 -0.75
CA GLU A 62 6.88 3.38 0.70
C GLU A 62 5.42 3.35 1.18
N PRO A 63 5.09 2.55 2.20
CA PRO A 63 3.77 2.63 2.82
C PRO A 63 3.55 4.06 3.38
N PRO A 64 2.40 4.69 3.10
CA PRO A 64 2.11 5.99 3.68
C PRO A 64 2.00 5.87 5.22
N PRO A 65 2.43 6.89 5.99
CA PRO A 65 2.20 6.91 7.43
C PRO A 65 0.72 6.79 7.73
N GLN A 66 0.36 5.90 8.66
CA GLN A 66 -1.02 5.76 9.12
C GLN A 66 -1.33 6.87 10.13
N ASP A 67 -1.66 8.07 9.62
CA ASP A 67 -2.04 9.22 10.44
C ASP A 67 -3.56 9.43 10.43
N LEU A 68 -4.21 8.98 11.50
CA LEU A 68 -5.66 9.09 11.63
C LEU A 68 -6.14 10.55 11.73
N GLU A 69 -5.32 11.47 12.25
CA GLU A 69 -5.70 12.88 12.36
C GLU A 69 -5.72 13.56 10.99
N VAL A 70 -4.78 13.20 10.12
CA VAL A 70 -4.79 13.65 8.72
C VAL A 70 -6.01 13.10 7.99
N CYS A 71 -6.28 11.79 8.10
CA CYS A 71 -7.46 11.18 7.49
C CYS A 71 -8.77 11.82 8.00
N PHE A 72 -8.87 12.11 9.31
CA PHE A 72 -10.06 12.76 9.88
C PHE A 72 -10.26 14.19 9.40
N ARG A 73 -9.18 14.92 9.14
CA ARG A 73 -9.25 16.28 8.58
C ARG A 73 -9.78 16.30 7.15
N ASP A 74 -9.41 15.29 6.37
CA ASP A 74 -9.87 15.16 5.00
C ASP A 74 -11.30 14.59 4.93
N ALA A 75 -11.74 13.85 5.94
CA ALA A 75 -13.08 13.29 6.04
C ALA A 75 -14.17 14.36 6.21
N SER A 76 -15.41 13.99 5.88
CA SER A 76 -16.58 14.85 6.05
C SER A 76 -17.84 14.03 6.37
N ASN A 77 -18.96 14.70 6.65
CA ASN A 77 -20.24 14.04 6.90
C ASN A 77 -20.78 13.27 5.69
N ILE A 78 -20.27 13.51 4.48
CA ILE A 78 -20.62 12.78 3.25
C ILE A 78 -19.49 11.87 2.76
N MET A 79 -18.34 11.87 3.43
CA MET A 79 -17.18 11.03 3.11
C MET A 79 -16.74 10.26 4.36
N PRO A 80 -17.31 9.07 4.61
CA PRO A 80 -17.05 8.30 5.82
C PRO A 80 -15.63 7.73 5.83
N LEU A 81 -15.05 7.61 7.03
CA LEU A 81 -13.79 6.90 7.25
C LEU A 81 -14.07 5.41 7.47
N VAL A 82 -13.45 4.58 6.63
CA VAL A 82 -13.56 3.12 6.70
C VAL A 82 -12.25 2.54 7.19
N PHE A 83 -12.31 1.77 8.27
CA PHE A 83 -11.16 1.03 8.79
C PHE A 83 -11.22 -0.41 8.29
N VAL A 84 -10.18 -0.84 7.58
CA VAL A 84 -10.02 -2.24 7.16
C VAL A 84 -9.13 -2.94 8.18
N LEU A 85 -9.68 -3.96 8.85
CA LEU A 85 -8.98 -4.70 9.90
C LEU A 85 -8.23 -5.89 9.32
N SER A 86 -6.95 -6.01 9.66
CA SER A 86 -6.20 -7.25 9.58
C SER A 86 -6.19 -7.94 10.95
N ALA A 87 -5.87 -9.23 10.99
CA ALA A 87 -5.78 -9.96 12.25
C ALA A 87 -4.80 -9.28 13.21
N GLY A 88 -5.27 -8.94 14.41
CA GLY A 88 -4.47 -8.25 15.44
C GLY A 88 -4.42 -6.73 15.33
N ALA A 89 -5.03 -6.11 14.30
CA ALA A 89 -5.16 -4.66 14.21
C ALA A 89 -6.49 -4.21 14.83
N ASP A 90 -6.42 -3.37 15.87
CA ASP A 90 -7.59 -2.70 16.45
C ASP A 90 -7.44 -1.16 16.37
N PRO A 91 -8.19 -0.47 15.50
CA PRO A 91 -8.13 0.97 15.34
C PRO A 91 -8.90 1.72 16.45
N TYR A 92 -9.68 1.01 17.28
CA TYR A 92 -10.55 1.63 18.26
C TYR A 92 -9.77 2.47 19.27
N GLU A 93 -8.63 1.96 19.76
CA GLU A 93 -7.79 2.71 20.69
C GLU A 93 -7.28 4.03 20.07
N GLY A 94 -6.82 3.97 18.80
CA GLY A 94 -6.38 5.15 18.07
C GLY A 94 -7.50 6.17 17.83
N LEU A 95 -8.69 5.68 17.48
CA LEU A 95 -9.89 6.50 17.30
C LEU A 95 -10.29 7.22 18.59
N MET A 96 -10.31 6.51 19.72
CA MET A 96 -10.68 7.10 21.01
C MET A 96 -9.64 8.12 21.48
N LYS A 97 -8.34 7.85 21.30
CA LYS A 97 -7.26 8.83 21.56
C LYS A 97 -7.44 10.10 20.73
N LEU A 98 -7.77 9.98 19.44
CA LEU A 98 -8.07 11.14 18.60
C LEU A 98 -9.32 11.88 19.09
N ALA A 99 -10.39 11.17 19.42
CA ALA A 99 -11.61 11.77 19.94
C ALA A 99 -11.38 12.52 21.25
N GLU A 100 -10.55 12.00 22.16
CA GLU A 100 -10.13 12.71 23.38
C GLU A 100 -9.35 13.99 23.06
N LYS A 101 -8.34 13.90 22.18
CA LYS A 101 -7.55 15.06 21.72
C LYS A 101 -8.43 16.16 21.13
N MET A 102 -9.46 15.79 20.38
CA MET A 102 -10.42 16.71 19.75
C MET A 102 -11.56 17.14 20.69
N LYS A 103 -11.58 16.67 21.95
CA LYS A 103 -12.68 16.89 22.92
C LYS A 103 -14.03 16.38 22.42
N PHE A 104 -14.02 15.36 21.58
CA PHE A 104 -15.17 14.68 20.99
C PHE A 104 -15.48 13.34 21.64
N ALA A 105 -14.74 12.89 22.66
CA ALA A 105 -14.98 11.60 23.31
C ALA A 105 -16.46 11.36 23.70
N LYS A 106 -17.16 12.39 24.20
CA LYS A 106 -18.60 12.31 24.54
C LYS A 106 -19.55 12.28 23.34
N LYS A 107 -19.06 12.64 22.15
CA LYS A 107 -19.81 12.64 20.88
C LYS A 107 -19.62 11.34 20.09
N VAL A 108 -18.66 10.51 20.47
CA VAL A 108 -18.46 9.20 19.84
C VAL A 108 -19.53 8.25 20.36
N GLN A 109 -20.31 7.69 19.44
CA GLN A 109 -21.25 6.61 19.71
C GLN A 109 -20.78 5.37 18.94
N ALA A 110 -20.70 4.24 19.62
CA ALA A 110 -20.27 2.98 19.03
C ALA A 110 -21.43 1.97 19.05
N ILE A 111 -21.59 1.23 17.94
CA ILE A 111 -22.53 0.12 17.83
C ILE A 111 -21.81 -1.05 17.15
N SER A 112 -21.85 -2.21 17.77
CA SER A 112 -21.36 -3.45 17.17
C SER A 112 -22.45 -4.05 16.29
N LEU A 113 -22.17 -4.24 15.01
CA LEU A 113 -23.11 -4.88 14.10
C LEU A 113 -23.13 -6.40 14.33
N GLY A 114 -24.31 -6.91 14.64
CA GLY A 114 -24.62 -8.33 14.77
C GLY A 114 -26.04 -8.59 14.29
N GLN A 115 -26.54 -9.81 14.50
CA GLN A 115 -27.90 -10.16 14.12
C GLN A 115 -28.91 -9.20 14.79
N GLY A 116 -29.72 -8.52 13.96
CA GLY A 116 -30.76 -7.59 14.43
C GLY A 116 -30.31 -6.15 14.71
N GLN A 117 -29.03 -5.79 14.57
CA GLN A 117 -28.53 -4.43 14.89
C GLN A 117 -28.65 -3.41 13.74
N GLY A 118 -28.90 -3.86 12.51
CA GLY A 118 -29.00 -3.00 11.32
C GLY A 118 -29.96 -1.82 11.48
N PRO A 119 -31.25 -2.06 11.85
CA PRO A 119 -32.22 -0.97 12.02
C PRO A 119 -31.85 0.05 13.12
N LEU A 120 -31.10 -0.37 14.15
CA LEU A 120 -30.64 0.54 15.19
C LEU A 120 -29.49 1.41 14.67
N ALA A 121 -28.53 0.81 13.95
CA ALA A 121 -27.42 1.55 13.35
C ALA A 121 -27.90 2.62 12.34
N GLU A 122 -28.88 2.28 11.50
CA GLU A 122 -29.49 3.24 10.55
C GLU A 122 -30.09 4.46 11.26
N ARG A 123 -30.81 4.24 12.36
CA ARG A 123 -31.40 5.35 13.16
C ARG A 123 -30.34 6.22 13.81
N MET A 124 -29.22 5.64 14.25
CA MET A 124 -28.10 6.39 14.82
C MET A 124 -27.41 7.29 13.79
N MET A 125 -27.41 6.90 12.50
CA MET A 125 -26.81 7.69 11.42
C MET A 125 -27.74 8.78 10.87
N ALA A 126 -29.05 8.67 11.07
CA ALA A 126 -30.06 9.58 10.52
C ALA A 126 -30.30 10.85 11.36
N GLY A 127 -29.66 10.97 12.53
CA GLY A 127 -29.74 12.15 13.40
C GLY A 127 -28.70 13.21 13.06
#